data_AF-A0A1B3XN86-F1
#
_entry.id   AF-A0A1B3XN86-F1
#
_cell.length_a   1.000
_cell.length_b   1.000
_cell.length_c   1.000
_cell.angle_alpha   90.00
_cell.angle_beta   90.00
_cell.angle_gamma   90.00
#
_symmetry.space_group_name_H-M   'P 1'
#
loop_
_entity.id
_entity.type
_entity.pdbx_description
1 polymer ?
#
loop_
_entity_poly.entity_id
_entity_poly.type
_entity_poly.pdbx_seq_one_letter_code
_entity_poly.pdbx_strand_id
1 'polypeptide(L)' 'MNRVEREIESIEVMAGADVSTISIGNEVGGEVIADIIQHDGVYKLYNRRDELIIEINLPVVSVKY' A
#
# COMPACT_ATOMS: atom_id res chain seq x y z
N MET A 1 -19.24 -13.09 10.13
CA MET A 1 -18.23 -12.45 11.00
C MET A 1 -17.86 -11.13 10.34
N ASN A 2 -18.31 -9.99 10.89
CA ASN A 2 -17.91 -8.68 10.37
C ASN A 2 -16.45 -8.45 10.72
N ARG A 3 -15.55 -8.75 9.77
CA ARG A 3 -14.18 -8.23 9.83
C ARG A 3 -14.31 -6.72 9.70
N VAL A 4 -13.94 -5.98 10.74
CA VAL A 4 -13.70 -4.54 10.62
C VAL A 4 -12.58 -4.41 9.60
N GLU A 5 -12.89 -3.93 8.40
CA GLU A 5 -11.87 -3.51 7.44
C GLU A 5 -11.06 -2.43 8.14
N ARG A 6 -9.81 -2.73 8.45
CA ARG A 6 -8.90 -1.73 9.01
C ARG A 6 -8.17 -1.11 7.84
N GLU A 7 -8.24 0.21 7.75
CA GLU A 7 -7.51 1.00 6.75
C GLU A 7 -6.01 0.76 6.94
N ILE A 8 -5.27 0.52 5.86
CA ILE A 8 -3.83 0.28 5.94
C ILE A 8 -3.13 1.65 5.93
N GLU A 9 -2.53 2.03 7.05
CA GLU A 9 -1.77 3.28 7.15
C GLU A 9 -0.46 3.22 6.33
N SER A 10 0.23 2.07 6.38
CA SER A 10 1.49 1.86 5.68
C SER A 10 1.85 0.38 5.53
N ILE A 11 2.76 0.10 4.59
CA ILE A 11 3.39 -1.20 4.37
C ILE A 11 4.90 -1.05 4.30
N GLU A 12 5.61 -2.09 4.72
CA GLU A 12 7.06 -2.21 4.51
C GLU A 12 7.33 -3.29 3.46
N VAL A 13 8.10 -2.93 2.44
CA VAL A 13 8.42 -3.79 1.29
C VAL A 13 9.92 -4.05 1.24
N MET A 14 10.31 -5.27 0.87
CA MET A 14 11.71 -5.60 0.60
C MET A 14 12.06 -5.35 -0.87
N ALA A 15 13.06 -4.51 -1.10
CA ALA A 15 13.66 -4.26 -2.40
C ALA A 15 15.13 -4.71 -2.35
N GLY A 16 15.38 -5.98 -2.66
CA GLY A 16 16.72 -6.56 -2.50
C GLY A 16 17.11 -6.68 -1.03
N ALA A 17 18.19 -6.01 -0.62
CA ALA A 17 18.66 -5.99 0.77
C ALA A 17 18.04 -4.85 1.61
N ASP A 18 17.31 -3.93 0.97
CA ASP A 18 16.75 -2.75 1.62
C ASP A 18 15.26 -2.94 1.95
N VAL A 19 14.83 -2.35 3.07
CA VAL A 19 13.41 -2.25 3.45
C VAL A 19 12.96 -0.82 3.20
N SER A 20 11.88 -0.66 2.44
CA SER A 20 11.27 0.64 2.14
C SER A 20 9.86 0.70 2.71
N THR A 21 9.49 1.85 3.28
CA THR A 21 8.15 2.10 3.80
C THR A 21 7.32 2.87 2.78
N ILE A 22 6.12 2.37 2.50
CA ILE A 22 5.11 3.02 1.65
C ILE A 22 3.92 3.35 2.56
N SER A 23 3.55 4.62 2.65
CA SER A 23 2.50 5.10 3.54
C SER A 23 1.49 5.97 2.80
N ILE A 24 0.27 6.04 3.34
CA ILE A 24 -0.70 7.06 2.92
C ILE A 24 -0.05 8.45 3.05
N GLY A 25 -0.25 9.30 2.04
CA GLY A 25 0.34 10.63 1.95
C GLY A 25 1.68 10.71 1.23
N ASN A 26 2.36 9.58 0.98
CA ASN A 26 3.58 9.59 0.16
C ASN A 26 3.25 9.78 -1.34
N GLU A 27 4.18 10.36 -2.10
CA GLU A 27 4.08 10.51 -3.55
C GLU A 27 4.76 9.34 -4.27
N VAL A 28 4.03 8.71 -5.19
CA VAL A 28 4.52 7.63 -6.07
C VAL A 28 4.02 7.89 -7.48
N GLY A 29 4.93 7.91 -8.46
CA GLY A 29 4.56 8.13 -9.86
C GLY A 29 3.95 9.51 -10.14
N GLY A 30 4.21 10.51 -9.30
CA GLY A 30 3.62 11.86 -9.40
C GLY A 30 2.23 12.00 -8.76
N GLU A 31 1.71 10.93 -8.15
CA GLU A 31 0.41 10.91 -7.46
C GLU A 31 0.59 10.67 -5.97
N VAL A 32 -0.27 11.28 -5.15
CA VAL A 32 -0.27 11.08 -3.70
C VAL A 32 -1.13 9.88 -3.35
N ILE A 33 -0.56 8.93 -2.61
CA ILE A 33 -1.27 7.76 -2.09
C ILE A 33 -2.35 8.25 -1.12
N ALA A 34 -3.60 7.93 -1.41
CA ALA A 34 -4.74 8.20 -0.57
C ALA A 34 -5.23 6.95 0.16
N ASP A 35 -5.06 5.77 -0.44
CA ASP A 35 -5.50 4.51 0.13
C ASP A 35 -4.59 3.34 -0.29
N ILE A 36 -4.55 2.30 0.54
CA ILE A 36 -3.81 1.05 0.34
C ILE A 36 -4.76 -0.11 0.58
N ILE A 37 -5.08 -0.85 -0.47
CA ILE A 37 -6.03 -1.97 -0.41
C ILE A 37 -5.30 -3.27 -0.73
N GLN A 38 -5.53 -4.31 0.08
CA GLN A 38 -5.11 -5.67 -0.25
C GLN A 38 -6.21 -6.41 -0.98
N HIS A 39 -5.93 -6.90 -2.19
CA HIS A 39 -6.83 -7.74 -2.96
C HIS A 39 -6.08 -8.94 -3.53
N ASP A 40 -6.57 -10.16 -3.28
CA ASP A 40 -5.94 -11.42 -3.68
C ASP A 40 -4.46 -11.53 -3.29
N GLY A 41 -4.10 -11.01 -2.11
CA GLY A 41 -2.73 -11.01 -1.59
C GLY A 41 -1.82 -9.94 -2.17
N VAL A 42 -2.28 -9.14 -3.14
CA VAL A 42 -1.55 -8.02 -3.74
C VAL A 42 -2.00 -6.71 -3.11
N TYR A 43 -1.05 -5.86 -2.72
CA TYR A 43 -1.34 -4.52 -2.22
C TYR A 43 -1.40 -3.54 -3.39
N LYS A 44 -2.43 -2.71 -3.40
CA LYS A 44 -2.72 -1.76 -4.47
C LYS A 44 -2.82 -0.36 -3.87
N LEU A 45 -2.11 0.59 -4.45
CA LEU A 45 -2.10 1.98 -4.01
C LEU A 45 -3.07 2.79 -4.87
N TYR A 46 -3.93 3.58 -4.25
CA TYR A 46 -4.91 4.41 -4.93
C TYR A 46 -4.70 5.88 -4.61
N ASN A 47 -5.01 6.76 -5.57
CA ASN A 47 -5.01 8.20 -5.36
C ASN A 47 -6.38 8.68 -4.81
N ARG A 48 -6.52 9.98 -4.57
CA ARG A 48 -7.77 10.59 -4.03
C ARG A 48 -8.96 10.53 -4.99
N ARG A 49 -8.77 10.07 -6.23
CA ARG A 49 -9.81 9.89 -7.24
C ARG A 49 -10.20 8.42 -7.40
N ASP A 50 -9.75 7.55 -6.49
CA ASP A 50 -9.90 6.09 -6.55
C ASP A 50 -9.24 5.47 -7.80
N GLU A 51 -8.26 6.15 -8.40
CA GLU A 51 -7.49 5.64 -9.52
C GLU A 51 -6.29 4.84 -8.99
N LEU A 52 -6.08 3.66 -9.56
CA LEU A 52 -4.93 2.81 -9.24
C LEU A 52 -3.64 3.51 -9.66
N ILE A 53 -2.74 3.74 -8.70
CA ILE A 53 -1.40 4.28 -8.94
C ILE A 53 -0.47 3.13 -9.35
N ILE A 54 -0.37 2.10 -8.51
CA ILE A 54 0.54 0.97 -8.70
C ILE A 54 0.11 -0.26 -7.89
N GLU A 55 0.45 -1.44 -8.40
CA GLU A 55 0.37 -2.71 -7.68
C GLU A 55 1.74 -3.09 -7.12
N ILE A 56 1.79 -3.44 -5.84
CA ILE A 56 3.01 -3.83 -5.15
C ILE A 56 3.35 -5.27 -5.48
N ASN A 57 4.36 -5.43 -6.33
CA ASN A 57 4.93 -6.73 -6.73
C ASN A 57 6.17 -7.13 -5.90
N LEU A 58 6.43 -6.41 -4.79
CA LEU A 58 7.53 -6.69 -3.89
C LEU A 58 7.03 -7.46 -2.65
N PRO A 59 7.88 -8.30 -2.03
CA PRO A 59 7.54 -8.95 -0.77
C PRO A 59 7.22 -7.93 0.32
N VAL A 60 6.01 -8.01 0.87
CA VAL A 60 5.60 -7.21 2.04
C VAL A 60 6.00 -7.93 3.32
N VAL A 61 6.72 -7.25 4.20
CA VAL A 61 7.22 -7.81 5.46
C VAL A 61 6.46 -7.33 6.68
N SER A 62 5.82 -6.17 6.58
CA SER A 62 5.01 -5.59 7.66
C SER A 62 3.87 -4.75 7.10
N VAL A 63 2.76 -4.73 7.82
CA VAL A 63 1.56 -3.95 7.50
C VAL A 63 1.13 -3.24 8.77
N LYS A 64 0.94 -1.92 8.66
CA LYS A 64 0.41 -1.09 9.71
C LYS A 64 -1.03 -0.72 9.36
N TYR A 65 -1.91 -0.89 10.34
CA TYR A 65 -3.35 -0.62 10.27
C TYR A 65 -3.73 0.43 11.31
#